data_AF-A0A6C0JIA0-F1
#
_entry.id   AF-A0A6C0JIA0-F1
#
_cell.length_a   1.000
_cell.length_b   1.000
_cell.length_c   1.000
_cell.angle_alpha   90.00
_cell.angle_beta   90.00
_cell.angle_gamma   90.00
#
_symmetry.space_group_name_H-M   'P 1'
#
loop_
_entity.id
_entity.type
_entity.pdbx_description
1 polymer ?
#
loop_
_entity_poly.entity_id
_entity_poly.type
_entity_poly.pdbx_seq_one_letter_code
_entity_poly.pdbx_strand_id
1 'polypeptide(L)'
;MAYLNSPDGWSQDGYFFEPVEKALARVWIRLSTTKTIENICGIGHNLSCAELGGKHMYLCAERWFEGAPKSKLNLEDYRQYMVSHEIGHILGKEHVDCPGKGKHAPIMLQQTLGIGECIPNTNVKR
;
A
#
# COMPACT_ATOMS: atom_id res chain seq x y z
N MET A 1 -2.20 -1.05 17.22
CA MET A 1 -1.17 -0.27 16.50
C MET A 1 -1.88 0.43 15.34
N ALA A 2 -1.66 1.73 15.10
CA ALA A 2 -2.23 2.39 13.93
C ALA A 2 -1.24 2.23 12.76
N TYR A 3 -1.61 1.48 11.72
CA TYR A 3 -0.72 1.08 10.62
C TYR A 3 0.10 2.25 10.03
N LEU A 4 -0.52 3.43 9.87
CA LEU A 4 0.10 4.62 9.28
C LEU A 4 1.20 5.25 10.14
N ASN A 5 1.08 5.18 11.46
CA ASN A 5 2.06 5.71 12.41
C ASN A 5 2.91 4.59 13.03
N SER A 6 3.01 3.45 12.36
CA SER A 6 3.93 2.40 12.78
C SER A 6 5.37 2.95 12.84
N PRO A 7 6.18 2.63 13.87
CA PRO A 7 7.60 2.98 13.92
C PRO A 7 8.41 2.32 12.78
N ASP A 8 7.86 1.25 12.18
CA ASP A 8 8.42 0.61 11.00
C ASP A 8 7.86 1.15 9.67
N GLY A 9 6.94 2.11 9.74
CA GLY A 9 6.23 2.72 8.62
C GLY A 9 6.85 4.05 8.15
N TRP A 10 6.00 4.93 7.61
CA TRP A 10 6.42 6.22 7.02
C TRP A 10 6.93 7.24 8.05
N SER A 11 6.75 6.97 9.35
CA SER A 11 7.39 7.74 10.42
C SER A 11 8.92 7.72 10.33
N GLN A 12 9.50 6.68 9.73
CA GLN A 12 10.93 6.59 9.44
C GLN A 12 11.41 7.64 8.43
N ASP A 13 10.50 8.16 7.60
CA ASP A 13 10.71 9.26 6.66
C ASP A 13 10.12 10.59 7.19
N GLY A 14 9.72 10.65 8.47
CA GLY A 14 9.22 11.86 9.11
C GLY A 14 7.74 12.18 8.84
N TYR A 15 6.98 11.24 8.27
CA TYR A 15 5.55 11.41 8.04
C TYR A 15 4.72 10.85 9.19
N PHE A 16 3.73 11.64 9.61
CA PHE A 16 2.78 11.28 10.66
C PHE A 16 1.37 11.57 10.17
N PHE A 17 0.44 10.73 10.59
CA PHE A 17 -0.95 10.75 10.13
C PHE A 17 -1.87 10.85 11.33
N GLU A 18 -2.90 11.66 11.21
CA GLU A 18 -3.96 11.73 12.21
C GLU A 18 -5.32 11.68 11.51
N PRO A 19 -6.32 11.01 12.10
CA PRO A 19 -7.68 11.12 11.62
C PRO A 19 -8.17 12.56 11.84
N VAL A 20 -8.72 13.16 10.79
CA VAL A 20 -9.24 14.53 10.82
C VAL A 20 -10.66 14.57 10.31
N GLU A 21 -11.34 15.68 10.58
CA GLU A 21 -12.61 15.97 9.92
C GLU A 21 -12.45 16.05 8.41
N LYS A 22 -13.53 15.68 7.70
CA LYS A 22 -13.58 15.61 6.24
C LYS A 22 -13.07 16.88 5.55
N ALA A 23 -13.40 18.05 6.09
CA ALA A 23 -13.01 19.34 5.51
C ALA A 23 -11.49 19.64 5.59
N LEU A 24 -10.78 18.96 6.50
CA LEU A 24 -9.35 19.14 6.74
C LEU A 24 -8.51 18.01 6.13
N ALA A 25 -9.15 16.98 5.56
CA ALA A 25 -8.48 15.79 5.06
C ALA A 25 -7.51 16.10 3.91
N ARG A 26 -6.22 15.80 4.14
CA ARG A 26 -5.16 15.86 3.12
C ARG A 26 -4.98 14.55 2.37
N VAL A 27 -5.45 13.45 2.94
CA VAL A 27 -5.41 12.11 2.36
C VAL A 27 -6.76 11.44 2.56
N TRP A 28 -7.26 10.78 1.52
CA TRP A 28 -8.52 10.05 1.48
C TRP A 28 -8.24 8.60 1.21
N ILE A 29 -8.52 7.77 2.21
CA ILE A 29 -8.40 6.31 2.11
C ILE A 29 -9.80 5.75 1.90
N ARG A 30 -10.05 5.11 0.75
CA ARG A 30 -11.36 4.51 0.44
C ARG A 30 -11.21 3.02 0.19
N LEU A 31 -11.97 2.20 0.90
CA LEU A 31 -12.16 0.81 0.53
C LEU A 31 -13.15 0.74 -0.64
N SER A 32 -12.82 0.04 -1.72
CA SER A 32 -13.55 0.08 -2.99
C SER A 32 -13.54 -1.27 -3.69
N THR A 33 -14.64 -1.62 -4.36
CA THR A 33 -14.73 -2.82 -5.19
C THR A 33 -13.81 -2.72 -6.41
N THR A 34 -13.37 -3.85 -6.96
CA THR A 34 -12.56 -3.85 -8.20
C THR A 34 -13.22 -3.06 -9.33
N LYS A 35 -14.54 -3.21 -9.53
CA LYS A 35 -15.29 -2.45 -10.54
C LYS A 35 -15.20 -0.93 -10.34
N THR A 36 -15.22 -0.47 -9.09
CA THR A 36 -15.09 0.96 -8.78
C THR A 36 -13.68 1.45 -9.11
N ILE A 37 -12.67 0.66 -8.77
CA ILE A 37 -11.26 0.97 -9.07
C ILE A 37 -11.01 0.98 -10.59
N GLU A 38 -11.53 0.01 -11.33
CA GLU A 38 -11.45 -0.01 -12.80
C GLU A 38 -12.03 1.25 -13.42
N ASN A 39 -13.19 1.71 -12.94
CA ASN A 39 -13.83 2.93 -13.46
C ASN A 39 -13.05 4.22 -13.13
N ILE A 40 -12.41 4.28 -11.95
CA ILE A 40 -11.75 5.51 -11.47
C ILE A 40 -10.29 5.56 -11.92
N CYS A 41 -9.56 4.47 -11.74
CA CYS A 41 -8.13 4.38 -11.98
C CYS A 41 -7.76 3.74 -13.32
N GLY A 42 -8.72 3.12 -14.03
CA GLY A 42 -8.45 2.44 -15.30
C GLY A 42 -7.63 1.16 -15.15
N ILE A 43 -7.47 0.65 -13.93
CA ILE A 43 -6.71 -0.57 -13.63
C ILE A 43 -7.64 -1.68 -13.14
N GLY A 44 -7.45 -2.89 -13.65
CA GLY A 44 -8.19 -4.09 -13.24
C GLY A 44 -7.37 -5.02 -12.33
N HIS A 45 -7.76 -6.29 -12.31
CA HIS A 45 -7.03 -7.39 -11.65
C HIS A 45 -6.95 -7.33 -10.11
N ASN A 46 -7.96 -6.75 -9.46
CA ASN A 46 -8.03 -6.63 -8.00
C ASN A 46 -6.78 -5.93 -7.43
N LEU A 47 -6.42 -4.79 -8.02
CA LEU A 47 -5.35 -3.90 -7.56
C LEU A 47 -5.93 -2.69 -6.84
N SER A 48 -5.15 -2.15 -5.90
CA SER A 48 -5.39 -0.83 -5.33
C SER A 48 -4.73 0.23 -6.22
N CYS A 49 -5.12 1.49 -6.05
CA CYS A 49 -4.50 2.62 -6.74
C CYS A 49 -4.48 3.87 -5.85
N ALA A 50 -3.54 4.75 -6.13
CA ALA A 50 -3.44 6.06 -5.54
C ALA A 50 -2.94 7.08 -6.56
N GLU A 51 -3.33 8.34 -6.35
CA GLU A 51 -2.74 9.46 -7.08
C GLU A 51 -1.29 9.67 -6.64
N LEU A 52 -0.34 9.65 -7.58
CA LEU A 52 1.07 9.95 -7.28
C LEU A 52 1.21 11.40 -6.81
N GLY A 53 1.64 11.63 -5.56
CA GLY A 53 1.74 12.96 -4.95
C GLY A 53 0.37 13.62 -4.70
N GLY A 54 -0.73 12.88 -4.81
CA GLY A 54 -2.09 13.40 -4.73
C GLY A 54 -2.71 13.27 -3.35
N LYS A 55 -4.04 13.10 -3.32
CA LYS A 55 -4.80 12.99 -2.06
C LYS A 55 -5.70 11.77 -2.00
N HIS A 56 -5.99 11.12 -3.13
CA HIS A 56 -6.95 10.02 -3.17
C HIS A 56 -6.26 8.68 -3.38
N MET A 57 -6.60 7.72 -2.54
CA MET A 57 -6.26 6.32 -2.73
C MET A 57 -7.48 5.41 -2.53
N TYR A 58 -7.54 4.36 -3.35
CA TYR A 58 -8.61 3.39 -3.43
C TYR A 58 -8.03 2.01 -3.20
N LEU A 59 -8.38 1.46 -2.06
CA LEU A 59 -8.00 0.15 -1.58
C LEU A 59 -8.95 -0.91 -2.13
N CYS A 60 -8.44 -1.92 -2.82
CA CYS A 60 -9.26 -3.03 -3.32
C CYS A 60 -9.85 -3.83 -2.14
N ALA A 61 -11.18 -3.88 -2.06
CA ALA A 61 -11.92 -4.53 -0.98
C ALA A 61 -11.69 -6.04 -0.94
N GLU A 62 -11.68 -6.67 -2.10
CA GLU A 62 -11.41 -8.10 -2.28
C GLU A 62 -10.05 -8.45 -1.69
N ARG A 63 -9.02 -7.65 -2.00
CA ARG A 63 -7.68 -7.80 -1.44
C ARG A 63 -7.59 -7.49 0.06
N TRP A 64 -8.38 -6.54 0.55
CA TRP A 64 -8.42 -6.23 1.98
C TRP A 64 -8.94 -7.40 2.82
N PHE A 65 -9.89 -8.17 2.30
CA PHE A 65 -10.47 -9.31 3.01
C PHE A 65 -9.73 -10.62 2.77
N GLU A 66 -9.18 -10.83 1.57
CA GLU A 66 -8.58 -12.12 1.19
C GLU A 66 -7.05 -12.11 1.12
N GLY A 67 -6.44 -10.93 1.07
CA GLY A 67 -5.03 -10.76 0.82
C GLY A 67 -4.61 -11.06 -0.62
N ALA A 68 -3.31 -11.24 -0.84
CA ALA A 68 -2.76 -11.71 -2.10
C ALA A 68 -1.71 -12.80 -1.85
N PRO A 69 -1.96 -14.07 -2.21
CA PRO A 69 -1.02 -15.17 -1.96
C PRO A 69 0.38 -14.94 -2.53
N LYS A 70 0.49 -14.22 -3.65
CA LYS A 70 1.79 -13.91 -4.29
C LYS A 70 2.69 -13.01 -3.45
N SER A 71 2.12 -12.24 -2.51
CA SER A 71 2.90 -11.41 -1.57
C SER A 71 3.62 -12.24 -0.51
N LYS A 72 3.17 -13.48 -0.26
CA LYS A 72 3.61 -14.35 0.84
C LYS A 72 3.41 -13.74 2.24
N LEU A 73 2.62 -12.67 2.36
CA LEU A 73 2.21 -12.06 3.63
C LEU A 73 0.97 -12.78 4.17
N ASN A 74 0.84 -12.86 5.50
CA ASN A 74 -0.46 -13.17 6.11
C ASN A 74 -1.43 -11.99 5.91
N LEU A 75 -2.70 -12.16 6.25
CA LEU A 75 -3.73 -11.15 5.99
C LEU A 75 -3.49 -9.83 6.75
N GLU A 76 -3.00 -9.89 7.98
CA GLU A 76 -2.73 -8.69 8.78
C GLU A 76 -1.58 -7.88 8.18
N ASP A 77 -0.47 -8.56 7.86
CA ASP A 77 0.68 -7.95 7.21
C ASP A 77 0.35 -7.43 5.81
N TYR A 78 -0.49 -8.15 5.06
CA TYR A 78 -0.94 -7.71 3.75
C TYR A 78 -1.74 -6.41 3.83
N ARG A 79 -2.62 -6.25 4.84
CA ARG A 79 -3.37 -5.00 5.05
C ARG A 79 -2.42 -3.83 5.36
N GLN A 80 -1.39 -4.08 6.18
CA GLN A 80 -0.36 -3.08 6.46
C GLN A 80 0.42 -2.70 5.21
N TYR A 81 0.89 -3.68 4.45
CA TYR A 81 1.57 -3.48 3.16
C TYR A 81 0.69 -2.64 2.23
N MET A 82 -0.56 -3.05 2.02
CA MET A 82 -1.46 -2.45 1.05
C MET A 82 -1.75 -0.98 1.38
N VAL A 83 -1.97 -0.66 2.65
CA VAL A 83 -2.14 0.75 3.07
C VAL A 83 -0.84 1.53 2.89
N SER A 84 0.29 0.96 3.34
CA SER A 84 1.58 1.67 3.32
C SER A 84 2.08 1.91 1.91
N HIS A 85 1.87 0.96 1.00
CA HIS A 85 2.22 1.06 -0.42
C HIS A 85 1.48 2.21 -1.11
N GLU A 86 0.16 2.27 -0.97
CA GLU A 86 -0.65 3.33 -1.56
C GLU A 86 -0.37 4.70 -0.92
N ILE A 87 -0.03 4.74 0.38
CA ILE A 87 0.47 5.97 0.99
C ILE A 87 1.80 6.39 0.39
N GLY A 88 2.67 5.45 0.04
CA GLY A 88 3.90 5.75 -0.68
C GLY A 88 3.65 6.50 -1.98
N HIS A 89 2.65 6.07 -2.76
CA HIS A 89 2.21 6.82 -3.94
C HIS A 89 1.68 8.20 -3.59
N ILE A 90 0.84 8.35 -2.56
CA ILE A 90 0.40 9.68 -2.07
C ILE A 90 1.60 10.58 -1.70
N LEU A 91 2.67 9.99 -1.16
CA LEU A 91 3.92 10.69 -0.81
C LEU A 91 4.88 10.87 -2.01
N GLY A 92 4.46 10.52 -3.23
CA GLY A 92 5.22 10.70 -4.45
C GLY A 92 6.27 9.62 -4.73
N LYS A 93 6.17 8.45 -4.09
CA LYS A 93 7.06 7.31 -4.35
C LYS A 93 6.51 6.47 -5.49
N GLU A 94 7.38 6.14 -6.44
CA GLU A 94 7.06 5.21 -7.52
C GLU A 94 7.36 3.76 -7.11
N HIS A 95 6.92 2.81 -7.93
CA HIS A 95 7.26 1.42 -7.73
C HIS A 95 8.77 1.19 -7.79
N VAL A 96 9.23 0.18 -7.08
CA VAL A 96 10.61 -0.33 -7.19
C VAL A 96 10.58 -1.84 -7.35
N ASP A 97 11.65 -2.38 -7.94
CA ASP A 97 11.78 -3.82 -8.12
C ASP A 97 12.37 -4.52 -6.88
N CYS A 98 12.23 -5.84 -6.86
CA CYS A 98 12.93 -6.68 -5.89
C CYS A 98 14.46 -6.52 -6.09
N PRO A 99 15.23 -6.06 -5.08
CA PRO A 99 16.66 -5.79 -5.22
C PRO A 99 17.53 -7.05 -5.33
N GLY A 100 16.94 -8.23 -5.12
CA GLY A 100 17.61 -9.51 -5.34
C GLY A 100 17.15 -10.60 -4.38
N LYS A 101 17.65 -11.81 -4.64
CA LYS A 101 17.31 -13.02 -3.88
C LYS A 101 17.59 -12.87 -2.38
N GLY A 102 16.62 -13.25 -1.56
CA GLY A 102 16.73 -13.25 -0.11
C GLY A 102 16.75 -11.85 0.53
N LYS A 103 16.65 -10.79 -0.27
CA LYS A 103 16.46 -9.42 0.23
C LYS A 103 15.00 -9.18 0.57
N HIS A 104 14.74 -8.26 1.50
CA HIS A 104 13.38 -7.85 1.79
C HIS A 104 12.74 -7.19 0.58
N ALA A 105 11.47 -7.53 0.32
CA ALA A 105 10.66 -6.82 -0.65
C ALA A 105 10.50 -5.36 -0.20
N PRO A 106 10.92 -4.36 -0.99
CA PRO A 106 10.68 -2.98 -0.63
C PRO A 106 9.18 -2.71 -0.47
N ILE A 107 8.79 -1.75 0.39
CA ILE A 107 7.37 -1.41 0.56
C ILE A 107 6.72 -0.94 -0.74
N MET A 108 7.51 -0.32 -1.62
CA MET A 108 7.10 0.15 -2.94
C MET A 108 7.23 -0.91 -4.04
N LEU A 109 7.63 -2.15 -3.73
CA LEU A 109 7.42 -3.27 -4.65
C LEU A 109 5.92 -3.59 -4.69
N GLN A 110 5.36 -3.81 -5.88
CA GLN A 110 3.95 -4.18 -6.06
C GLN A 110 3.72 -5.66 -5.66
N GLN A 111 3.82 -5.94 -4.35
CA GLN A 111 3.79 -7.29 -3.77
C GLN A 111 2.48 -8.04 -4.03
N THR A 112 1.38 -7.34 -4.31
CA THR A 112 0.10 -7.94 -4.75
C THR A 112 0.26 -8.78 -6.01
N LEU A 113 1.15 -8.36 -6.93
CA LEU A 113 1.47 -9.10 -8.15
C LEU A 113 2.59 -10.14 -7.95
N GLY A 114 3.35 -10.02 -6.86
CA GLY A 114 4.35 -10.97 -6.40
C GLY A 114 5.65 -10.30 -5.99
N ILE A 115 6.47 -11.04 -5.24
CA ILE A 115 7.76 -10.55 -4.73
C ILE A 115 8.98 -11.23 -5.36
N GLY A 116 8.79 -12.13 -6.33
CA GLY A 116 9.88 -12.88 -6.94
C GLY A 116 10.72 -13.66 -5.91
N GLU A 117 12.04 -13.48 -5.97
CA GLU A 117 13.02 -14.08 -5.06
C GLU A 117 13.25 -13.28 -3.76
N CYS A 118 12.56 -12.16 -3.57
CA CYS A 118 12.57 -11.45 -2.29
C CYS A 118 11.80 -12.23 -1.22
N ILE A 119 12.07 -11.87 0.04
CA ILE A 119 11.30 -12.29 1.21
C ILE A 119 10.24 -11.24 1.57
N PRO A 120 9.07 -11.64 2.09
CA PRO A 120 7.98 -10.73 2.42
C PRO A 120 8.40 -9.66 3.43
N ASN A 121 7.83 -8.45 3.31
CA ASN A 121 8.14 -7.33 4.18
C ASN A 121 7.01 -6.28 4.19
N THR A 122 6.82 -5.63 5.33
CA THR A 122 5.86 -4.53 5.54
C THR A 122 6.52 -3.22 6.00
N ASN A 123 7.85 -3.20 6.18
CA ASN A 123 8.60 -2.07 6.69
C ASN A 123 9.07 -1.14 5.57
N VAL A 124 9.09 0.17 5.82
CA VAL A 124 9.38 1.19 4.80
C VAL A 124 10.86 1.26 4.41
N LYS A 125 11.82 1.11 5.35
CA LYS A 125 13.27 1.23 5.08
C LYS A 125 14.09 -0.06 5.06
N ARG A 126 13.46 -1.25 5.04
CA ARG A 126 14.18 -2.53 5.04
C ARG A 126 14.33 -3.15 3.65
#